data_AF-A0A2J6IIB0-F1
#
_entry.id   AF-A0A2J6IIB0-F1
#
_cell.length_a   1.000
_cell.length_b   1.000
_cell.length_c   1.000
_cell.angle_alpha   90.00
_cell.angle_beta   90.00
_cell.angle_gamma   90.00
#
_symmetry.space_group_name_H-M   'P 1'
#
loop_
_entity.id
_entity.type
_entity.pdbx_description
1 polymer ?
#
loop_
_entity_poly.entity_id
_entity_poly.type
_entity_poly.pdbx_seq_one_letter_code
_entity_poly.pdbx_strand_id
1 'polypeptide(L)'
;MLELNEKGFLNGHTPFSALLAFVNVLLSCVNGVGNIALSNENSANESTVPGTKINHQYSKSFEFENDFNYYIHNYVHPELKYFSFLRPLNEMQIAFLFSKYHWHFESFRSCNVGSKNDEWCGSCPKCLFTYLILSPFIKKKTLDNIFKKDLLNDQDLTGILLELSGVSEVKPFECVGTIKEVQSAVNNLKSNESYTLGKSILLNLNDNQIDKNIGIKELLSEFNNHNNLPESFLRIIKKAIDD
;
A
#
# COMPACT_ATOMS: atom_id res chain seq x y z
N MET A 1 -9.26 -28.46 0.79
CA MET A 1 -7.88 -27.94 0.89
C MET A 1 -7.11 -28.70 1.97
N LEU A 2 -7.58 -28.71 3.23
CA LEU A 2 -6.96 -29.46 4.33
C LEU A 2 -6.78 -30.96 4.03
N GLU A 3 -7.80 -31.63 3.50
CA GLU A 3 -7.69 -33.04 3.06
C GLU A 3 -6.64 -33.29 1.95
N LEU A 4 -6.34 -32.28 1.13
CA LEU A 4 -5.29 -32.39 0.11
C LEU A 4 -3.91 -32.16 0.72
N ASN A 5 -3.80 -31.29 1.73
CA ASN A 5 -2.56 -31.11 2.47
C ASN A 5 -2.19 -32.35 3.28
N GLU A 6 -3.19 -33.01 3.89
CA GLU A 6 -3.02 -34.32 4.54
C GLU A 6 -2.52 -35.40 3.56
N LYS A 7 -2.80 -35.25 2.26
CA LYS A 7 -2.32 -36.11 1.18
C LYS A 7 -0.95 -35.68 0.60
N GLY A 8 -0.27 -34.71 1.23
CA GLY A 8 1.06 -34.24 0.83
C GLY A 8 1.08 -33.16 -0.24
N PHE A 9 -0.07 -32.63 -0.67
CA PHE A 9 -0.10 -31.47 -1.57
C PHE A 9 0.32 -30.19 -0.83
N LEU A 10 1.08 -29.33 -1.51
CA LEU A 10 1.53 -28.05 -0.96
C LEU A 10 0.34 -27.13 -0.65
N ASN A 11 0.39 -26.46 0.50
CA ASN A 11 -0.59 -25.45 0.87
C ASN A 11 -0.14 -24.08 0.36
N GLY A 12 -0.56 -23.72 -0.86
CA GLY A 12 -0.22 -22.46 -1.51
C GLY A 12 -1.27 -21.38 -1.32
N HIS A 13 -0.88 -20.12 -1.55
CA HIS A 13 -1.82 -19.00 -1.62
C HIS A 13 -2.78 -19.19 -2.81
N THR A 14 -4.10 -19.13 -2.56
CA THR A 14 -5.09 -19.06 -3.64
C THR A 14 -4.96 -17.71 -4.34
N PRO A 15 -4.65 -17.65 -5.65
CA PRO A 15 -4.41 -16.39 -6.35
C PRO A 15 -5.72 -15.68 -6.68
N PHE A 16 -6.40 -15.18 -5.64
CA PHE A 16 -7.73 -14.57 -5.75
C PHE A 16 -7.76 -13.39 -6.73
N SER A 17 -6.71 -12.56 -6.75
CA SER A 17 -6.61 -11.44 -7.71
C SER A 17 -6.54 -11.93 -9.16
N ALA A 18 -5.94 -13.09 -9.44
CA ALA A 18 -5.94 -13.65 -10.79
C ALA A 18 -7.34 -14.12 -11.20
N LEU A 19 -8.10 -14.74 -10.29
CA LEU A 19 -9.50 -15.10 -10.54
C LEU A 19 -10.33 -13.85 -10.86
N LEU A 20 -10.18 -12.78 -10.07
CA LEU A 20 -10.86 -11.51 -10.32
C LEU A 20 -10.47 -10.89 -11.67
N ALA A 21 -9.21 -11.03 -12.10
CA ALA A 21 -8.77 -10.56 -13.40
C ALA A 21 -9.56 -11.20 -14.55
N PHE A 22 -9.71 -12.54 -14.54
CA PHE A 22 -10.51 -13.24 -15.55
C PHE A 22 -12.00 -12.92 -15.47
N VAL A 23 -12.57 -12.76 -14.27
CA VAL A 23 -13.96 -12.33 -14.10
C VAL A 23 -14.17 -10.94 -14.70
N ASN A 24 -13.25 -10.00 -14.44
CA ASN A 24 -13.33 -8.65 -15.01
C ASN A 24 -13.22 -8.64 -16.53
N VAL A 25 -12.41 -9.53 -17.13
CA VAL A 25 -12.35 -9.71 -18.59
C VAL A 25 -13.73 -10.10 -19.14
N LEU A 26 -14.39 -11.08 -18.53
CA LEU A 26 -15.73 -11.48 -18.94
C LEU A 26 -16.72 -10.30 -18.85
N LEU A 27 -16.71 -9.58 -17.73
CA LEU A 27 -17.58 -8.41 -17.53
C LEU A 27 -17.28 -7.31 -18.55
N SER A 28 -16.01 -7.03 -18.82
CA SER A 28 -15.58 -6.07 -19.84
C SER A 28 -16.13 -6.43 -21.23
N CYS A 29 -16.04 -7.69 -21.64
CA CYS A 29 -16.59 -8.16 -22.90
C CYS A 29 -18.11 -7.99 -22.97
N VAL A 30 -18.83 -8.36 -21.91
CA VAL A 30 -20.31 -8.25 -21.86
C VAL A 30 -20.77 -6.80 -21.90
N ASN A 31 -20.04 -5.89 -21.27
CA ASN A 31 -20.41 -4.47 -21.18
C ASN A 31 -19.80 -3.59 -22.28
N GLY A 32 -18.92 -4.14 -23.13
CA GLY A 32 -18.18 -3.36 -24.14
C GLY A 32 -17.20 -2.34 -23.54
N VAL A 33 -16.63 -2.63 -22.36
CA VAL A 33 -15.68 -1.74 -21.67
C VAL A 33 -14.27 -2.27 -21.78
N GLY A 34 -13.43 -1.61 -22.58
CA GLY A 34 -12.06 -2.07 -22.88
C GLY A 34 -11.04 -1.93 -21.76
N ASN A 35 -11.26 -1.05 -20.78
CA ASN A 35 -10.29 -0.77 -19.72
C ASN A 35 -10.68 -1.47 -18.41
N ILE A 36 -9.80 -2.31 -17.90
CA ILE A 36 -9.90 -2.99 -16.62
C ILE A 36 -8.83 -2.40 -15.70
N ALA A 37 -9.25 -1.49 -14.82
CA ALA A 37 -8.37 -0.76 -13.91
C ALA A 37 -8.34 -1.40 -12.51
N LEU A 38 -7.13 -1.62 -12.00
CA LEU A 38 -6.83 -2.14 -10.67
C LEU A 38 -6.15 -1.03 -9.84
N SER A 39 -5.96 -1.25 -8.55
CA SER A 39 -5.35 -0.25 -7.66
C SER A 39 -4.02 -0.70 -7.05
N ASN A 40 -3.32 -1.67 -7.65
CA ASN A 40 -2.00 -2.06 -7.17
C ASN A 40 -0.99 -0.93 -7.43
N GLU A 41 -0.26 -0.55 -6.40
CA GLU A 41 0.75 0.49 -6.37
C GLU A 41 2.16 -0.06 -6.67
N ASN A 42 3.18 0.80 -6.62
CA ASN A 42 4.55 0.39 -6.92
C ASN A 42 5.09 -0.65 -5.93
N SER A 43 4.82 -0.47 -4.62
CA SER A 43 5.29 -1.36 -3.54
C SER A 43 4.70 -2.77 -3.61
N ALA A 44 3.58 -2.99 -4.31
CA ALA A 44 3.05 -4.32 -4.55
C ALA A 44 4.01 -5.26 -5.31
N ASN A 45 5.09 -4.72 -5.90
CA ASN A 45 6.17 -5.51 -6.50
C ASN A 45 7.26 -5.93 -5.52
N GLU A 46 7.24 -5.47 -4.26
CA GLU A 46 8.28 -5.78 -3.29
C GLU A 46 8.36 -7.28 -2.99
N SER A 47 9.60 -7.76 -2.90
CA SER A 47 9.88 -9.14 -2.53
C SER A 47 9.58 -9.37 -1.06
N THR A 48 8.90 -10.47 -0.77
CA THR A 48 8.56 -10.88 0.60
C THR A 48 9.69 -11.69 1.23
N VAL A 49 10.56 -12.30 0.41
CA VAL A 49 11.72 -13.07 0.87
C VAL A 49 13.00 -12.29 0.54
N PRO A 50 13.74 -11.78 1.55
CA PRO A 50 14.95 -10.99 1.34
C PRO A 50 15.96 -11.65 0.39
N GLY A 51 16.50 -10.85 -0.54
CA GLY A 51 17.48 -11.33 -1.52
C GLY A 51 16.91 -12.16 -2.68
N THR A 52 15.59 -12.33 -2.76
CA THR A 52 14.93 -13.08 -3.85
C THR A 52 13.96 -12.20 -4.63
N LYS A 53 13.39 -12.75 -5.71
CA LYS A 53 12.25 -12.18 -6.45
C LYS A 53 10.89 -12.71 -5.97
N ILE A 54 10.85 -13.49 -4.88
CA ILE A 54 9.64 -14.16 -4.43
C ILE A 54 8.70 -13.14 -3.80
N ASN A 55 7.61 -12.86 -4.50
CA ASN A 55 6.50 -12.06 -4.02
C ASN A 55 5.37 -12.98 -3.54
N HIS A 56 4.85 -12.74 -2.34
CA HIS A 56 3.73 -13.52 -1.78
C HIS A 56 2.42 -13.41 -2.60
N GLN A 57 2.30 -12.39 -3.45
CA GLN A 57 1.14 -12.12 -4.32
C GLN A 57 1.57 -11.81 -5.77
N TYR A 58 2.11 -12.79 -6.49
CA TYR A 58 2.48 -12.66 -7.91
C TYR A 58 1.38 -12.01 -8.77
N SER A 59 0.10 -12.32 -8.52
CA SER A 59 -1.04 -11.75 -9.25
C SER A 59 -1.26 -10.23 -9.08
N LYS A 60 -0.45 -9.56 -8.25
CA LYS A 60 -0.41 -8.10 -8.11
C LYS A 60 0.87 -7.46 -8.67
N SER A 61 1.80 -8.28 -9.15
CA SER A 61 3.04 -7.81 -9.75
C SER A 61 2.83 -7.20 -11.14
N PHE A 62 3.78 -6.39 -11.57
CA PHE A 62 3.85 -5.89 -12.94
C PHE A 62 4.13 -7.02 -13.95
N GLU A 63 4.86 -8.06 -13.53
CA GLU A 63 5.10 -9.26 -14.35
C GLU A 63 3.78 -9.96 -14.71
N PHE A 64 2.95 -10.27 -13.72
CA PHE A 64 1.60 -10.81 -13.96
C PHE A 64 0.76 -9.88 -14.83
N GLU A 65 0.82 -8.57 -14.61
CA GLU A 65 0.08 -7.59 -15.42
C GLU A 65 0.46 -7.68 -16.90
N ASN A 66 1.76 -7.85 -17.21
CA ASN A 66 2.26 -8.03 -18.58
C ASN A 66 1.85 -9.38 -19.17
N ASP A 67 2.04 -10.47 -18.43
CA ASP A 67 1.68 -11.82 -18.86
C ASP A 67 0.18 -11.93 -19.13
N PHE A 68 -0.64 -11.31 -18.28
CA PHE A 68 -2.08 -11.29 -18.44
C PHE A 68 -2.52 -10.42 -19.62
N ASN A 69 -1.92 -9.24 -19.82
CA ASN A 69 -2.16 -8.43 -21.02
C ASN A 69 -1.79 -9.18 -22.31
N TYR A 70 -0.68 -9.90 -22.32
CA TYR A 70 -0.29 -10.76 -23.44
C TYR A 70 -1.37 -11.82 -23.70
N TYR A 71 -1.82 -12.51 -22.64
CA TYR A 71 -2.86 -13.54 -22.79
C TYR A 71 -4.17 -12.98 -23.35
N ILE A 72 -4.71 -11.90 -22.75
CA ILE A 72 -6.00 -11.35 -23.19
C ILE A 72 -5.92 -10.79 -24.62
N HIS A 73 -4.80 -10.19 -24.98
CA HIS A 73 -4.61 -9.63 -26.32
C HIS A 73 -4.61 -10.72 -27.40
N ASN A 74 -3.92 -11.83 -27.15
CA ASN A 74 -3.75 -12.89 -28.15
C ASN A 74 -4.93 -13.89 -28.20
N TYR A 75 -5.58 -14.14 -27.07
CA TYR A 75 -6.54 -15.25 -26.95
C TYR A 75 -7.96 -14.82 -26.59
N VAL A 76 -8.20 -13.54 -26.25
CA VAL A 76 -9.53 -13.06 -25.87
C VAL A 76 -9.99 -11.92 -26.77
N HIS A 77 -9.42 -10.73 -26.63
CA HIS A 77 -9.75 -9.57 -27.46
C HIS A 77 -8.63 -8.52 -27.40
N PRO A 78 -8.13 -8.03 -28.56
CA PRO A 78 -6.94 -7.19 -28.61
C PRO A 78 -7.12 -5.78 -28.03
N GLU A 79 -8.36 -5.31 -27.91
CA GLU A 79 -8.66 -3.98 -27.35
C GLU A 79 -8.84 -3.94 -25.83
N LEU A 80 -8.84 -5.11 -25.16
CA LEU A 80 -8.87 -5.15 -23.70
C LEU A 80 -7.53 -4.71 -23.13
N LYS A 81 -7.58 -3.89 -22.08
CA LYS A 81 -6.41 -3.37 -21.36
C LYS A 81 -6.58 -3.63 -19.89
N TYR A 82 -5.70 -4.42 -19.31
CA TYR A 82 -5.65 -4.71 -17.89
C TYR A 82 -4.47 -3.98 -17.26
N PHE A 83 -4.71 -3.06 -16.33
CA PHE A 83 -3.64 -2.25 -15.76
C PHE A 83 -3.93 -1.83 -14.32
N SER A 84 -2.89 -1.60 -13.54
CA SER A 84 -3.04 -1.02 -12.20
C SER A 84 -2.88 0.50 -12.27
N PHE A 85 -3.95 1.25 -11.99
CA PHE A 85 -4.01 2.71 -12.09
C PHE A 85 -2.95 3.40 -11.23
N LEU A 86 -2.73 2.87 -10.03
CA LEU A 86 -1.79 3.42 -9.06
C LEU A 86 -0.36 2.88 -9.22
N ARG A 87 -0.08 2.01 -10.20
CA ARG A 87 1.25 1.41 -10.40
C ARG A 87 2.40 2.41 -10.42
N PRO A 88 2.24 3.61 -11.04
CA PRO A 88 3.33 4.56 -11.08
C PRO A 88 3.68 5.17 -9.71
N LEU A 89 2.80 5.02 -8.71
CA LEU A 89 2.87 5.76 -7.45
C LEU A 89 3.37 4.89 -6.30
N ASN A 90 4.05 5.55 -5.36
CA ASN A 90 4.32 5.01 -4.03
C ASN A 90 3.17 5.34 -3.06
N GLU A 91 3.15 4.70 -1.89
CA GLU A 91 2.11 4.87 -0.87
C GLU A 91 2.10 6.29 -0.29
N MET A 92 3.25 6.95 -0.21
CA MET A 92 3.33 8.35 0.26
C MET A 92 2.59 9.31 -0.68
N GLN A 93 2.72 9.12 -2.00
CA GLN A 93 1.97 9.88 -3.01
C GLN A 93 0.48 9.57 -2.94
N ILE A 94 0.11 8.30 -2.77
CA ILE A 94 -1.28 7.90 -2.61
C ILE A 94 -1.89 8.53 -1.35
N ALA A 95 -1.16 8.56 -0.24
CA ALA A 95 -1.57 9.22 0.99
C ALA A 95 -1.76 10.74 0.82
N PHE A 96 -0.84 11.41 0.12
CA PHE A 96 -0.96 12.81 -0.24
C PHE A 96 -2.22 13.08 -1.05
N LEU A 97 -2.45 12.31 -2.13
CA LEU A 97 -3.66 12.43 -2.94
C LEU A 97 -4.91 12.19 -2.11
N PHE A 98 -4.94 11.09 -1.34
CA PHE A 98 -6.08 10.71 -0.50
C PHE A 98 -6.44 11.79 0.54
N SER A 99 -5.45 12.50 1.10
CA SER A 99 -5.71 13.57 2.08
C SER A 99 -6.60 14.70 1.55
N LYS A 100 -6.69 14.86 0.22
CA LYS A 100 -7.56 15.85 -0.44
C LYS A 100 -9.04 15.41 -0.47
N TYR A 101 -9.32 14.13 -0.21
CA TYR A 101 -10.65 13.51 -0.27
C TYR A 101 -11.27 13.33 1.12
N HIS A 102 -11.43 14.44 1.86
CA HIS A 102 -11.88 14.40 3.26
C HIS A 102 -13.24 13.72 3.48
N TRP A 103 -14.11 13.67 2.46
CA TRP A 103 -15.40 12.97 2.51
C TRP A 103 -15.27 11.44 2.62
N HIS A 104 -14.09 10.88 2.33
CA HIS A 104 -13.82 9.44 2.49
C HIS A 104 -13.21 9.08 3.83
N PHE A 105 -12.85 10.04 4.69
CA PHE A 105 -12.16 9.75 5.95
C PHE A 105 -12.96 8.85 6.90
N GLU A 106 -14.28 8.84 6.81
CA GLU A 106 -15.12 7.96 7.63
C GLU A 106 -15.36 6.58 7.01
N SER A 107 -15.22 6.43 5.69
CA SER A 107 -15.58 5.20 4.96
C SER A 107 -14.39 4.33 4.53
N PHE A 108 -13.17 4.86 4.49
CA PHE A 108 -12.02 4.07 4.06
C PHE A 108 -11.51 3.12 5.16
N ARG A 109 -11.19 1.88 4.79
CA ARG A 109 -10.65 0.85 5.69
C ARG A 109 -9.63 -0.01 4.97
N SER A 110 -8.52 -0.34 5.65
CA SER A 110 -7.56 -1.35 5.19
C SER A 110 -7.23 -2.40 6.26
N CYS A 111 -7.71 -2.20 7.51
CA CYS A 111 -7.40 -3.03 8.66
C CYS A 111 -7.91 -4.47 8.48
N ASN A 112 -7.02 -5.46 8.51
CA ASN A 112 -7.43 -6.86 8.43
C ASN A 112 -8.18 -7.33 9.70
N VAL A 113 -7.69 -6.94 10.88
CA VAL A 113 -8.23 -7.37 12.17
C VAL A 113 -9.65 -6.83 12.38
N GLY A 114 -9.86 -5.53 12.11
CA GLY A 114 -11.16 -4.87 12.25
C GLY A 114 -12.07 -4.97 11.03
N SER A 115 -11.62 -5.59 9.92
CA SER A 115 -12.37 -5.66 8.66
C SER A 115 -13.79 -6.24 8.82
N LYS A 116 -13.97 -7.24 9.68
CA LYS A 116 -15.26 -7.89 9.91
C LYS A 116 -16.29 -6.97 10.59
N ASN A 117 -15.81 -5.97 11.33
CA ASN A 117 -16.63 -5.01 12.06
C ASN A 117 -16.61 -3.62 11.40
N ASP A 118 -16.02 -3.49 10.21
CA ASP A 118 -15.84 -2.22 9.50
C ASP A 118 -15.09 -1.15 10.33
N GLU A 119 -14.09 -1.57 11.10
CA GLU A 119 -13.37 -0.71 12.04
C GLU A 119 -11.84 -0.73 11.85
N TRP A 120 -11.19 0.34 12.33
CA TRP A 120 -9.75 0.34 12.56
C TRP A 120 -9.47 -0.19 13.96
N CYS A 121 -8.82 -1.36 14.09
CA CYS A 121 -8.54 -1.94 15.41
C CYS A 121 -7.55 -1.11 16.26
N GLY A 122 -6.76 -0.24 15.62
CA GLY A 122 -5.81 0.64 16.31
C GLY A 122 -4.66 -0.08 17.02
N SER A 123 -4.36 -1.33 16.64
CA SER A 123 -3.35 -2.18 17.29
C SER A 123 -2.53 -3.05 16.33
N CYS A 124 -2.73 -2.93 15.01
CA CYS A 124 -2.05 -3.76 14.01
C CYS A 124 -1.10 -2.96 13.09
N PRO A 125 -0.18 -3.64 12.36
CA PRO A 125 0.74 -2.98 11.44
C PRO A 125 0.07 -2.10 10.39
N LYS A 126 -1.05 -2.54 9.80
CA LYS A 126 -1.79 -1.73 8.82
C LYS A 126 -2.34 -0.44 9.42
N CYS A 127 -2.91 -0.49 10.63
CA CYS A 127 -3.40 0.71 11.32
C CYS A 127 -2.26 1.72 11.52
N LEU A 128 -1.13 1.26 12.07
CA LEU A 128 0.00 2.14 12.36
C LEU A 128 0.64 2.67 11.07
N PHE A 129 0.86 1.82 10.07
CA PHE A 129 1.39 2.22 8.77
C PHE A 129 0.52 3.29 8.11
N THR A 130 -0.79 3.05 7.96
CA THR A 130 -1.70 4.02 7.35
C THR A 130 -1.77 5.33 8.14
N TYR A 131 -1.75 5.28 9.47
CA TYR A 131 -1.65 6.48 10.30
C TYR A 131 -0.38 7.28 9.99
N LEU A 132 0.78 6.61 9.95
CA LEU A 132 2.07 7.25 9.72
C LEU A 132 2.13 7.92 8.35
N ILE A 133 1.78 7.24 7.25
CA ILE A 133 1.88 7.82 5.90
C ILE A 133 0.89 8.98 5.66
N LEU A 134 -0.25 9.02 6.39
CA LEU A 134 -1.20 10.12 6.30
C LEU A 134 -0.81 11.32 7.17
N SER A 135 0.00 11.11 8.20
CA SER A 135 0.38 12.14 9.17
C SER A 135 1.10 13.39 8.64
N PRO A 136 1.85 13.34 7.51
CA PRO A 136 2.41 14.55 6.91
C PRO A 136 1.33 15.48 6.33
N PHE A 137 0.15 14.95 6.00
CA PHE A 137 -0.87 15.67 5.22
C PHE A 137 -2.17 15.90 6.01
N ILE A 138 -2.45 15.07 7.02
CA ILE A 138 -3.65 15.14 7.84
C ILE A 138 -3.27 15.48 9.28
N LYS A 139 -3.98 16.47 9.85
CA LYS A 139 -3.77 16.89 11.24
C LYS A 139 -4.02 15.73 12.21
N LYS A 140 -3.18 15.59 13.23
CA LYS A 140 -3.28 14.60 14.31
C LYS A 140 -4.70 14.38 14.81
N LYS A 141 -5.40 15.45 15.19
CA LYS A 141 -6.78 15.36 15.72
C LYS A 141 -7.74 14.66 14.76
N THR A 142 -7.57 14.86 13.46
CA THR A 142 -8.39 14.18 12.44
C THR A 142 -7.99 12.71 12.33
N LEU A 143 -6.70 12.38 12.39
CA LEU A 143 -6.24 10.99 12.41
C LEU A 143 -6.72 10.24 13.65
N ASP A 144 -6.58 10.82 14.84
CA ASP A 144 -7.09 10.25 16.08
C ASP A 144 -8.60 9.96 15.98
N ASN A 145 -9.36 10.81 15.31
CA ASN A 145 -10.79 10.61 15.06
C ASN A 145 -11.09 9.49 14.05
N ILE A 146 -10.25 9.31 13.03
CA ILE A 146 -10.37 8.23 12.03
C ILE A 146 -10.09 6.88 12.70
N PHE A 147 -8.98 6.79 13.44
CA PHE A 147 -8.51 5.55 14.08
C PHE A 147 -9.14 5.30 15.45
N LYS A 148 -9.95 6.24 15.95
CA LYS A 148 -10.60 6.24 17.28
C LYS A 148 -9.61 6.11 18.45
N LYS A 149 -8.32 6.42 18.22
CA LYS A 149 -7.23 6.19 19.15
C LYS A 149 -6.02 7.05 18.79
N ASP A 150 -5.31 7.53 19.80
CA ASP A 150 -3.99 8.17 19.64
C ASP A 150 -2.89 7.11 19.49
N LEU A 151 -2.65 6.69 18.25
CA LEU A 151 -1.67 5.64 17.97
C LEU A 151 -0.23 6.06 18.28
N LEU A 152 0.08 7.35 18.22
CA LEU A 152 1.44 7.83 18.48
C LEU A 152 1.82 7.78 19.95
N ASN A 153 0.86 7.70 20.87
CA ASN A 153 1.11 7.62 22.31
C ASN A 153 0.82 6.22 22.90
N ASP A 154 0.49 5.24 22.06
CA ASP A 154 0.24 3.88 22.50
C ASP A 154 1.52 3.03 22.51
N GLN A 155 2.06 2.77 23.71
CA GLN A 155 3.33 2.05 23.87
C GLN A 155 3.30 0.62 23.34
N ASP A 156 2.13 -0.02 23.27
CA ASP A 156 2.00 -1.39 22.78
C ASP A 156 2.34 -1.49 21.28
N LEU A 157 2.27 -0.36 20.55
CA LEU A 157 2.63 -0.27 19.13
C LEU A 157 4.14 -0.13 18.89
N THR A 158 4.97 -0.04 19.93
CA THR A 158 6.41 0.18 19.80
C THR A 158 7.09 -0.93 18.99
N GLY A 159 6.77 -2.20 19.27
CA GLY A 159 7.33 -3.32 18.51
C GLY A 159 7.00 -3.23 17.02
N ILE A 160 5.73 -2.95 16.70
CA ILE A 160 5.24 -2.78 15.32
C ILE A 160 5.95 -1.61 14.62
N LEU A 161 6.19 -0.50 15.34
CA LEU A 161 6.93 0.63 14.79
C LEU A 161 8.36 0.25 14.39
N LEU A 162 9.06 -0.54 15.23
CA LEU A 162 10.42 -1.01 14.95
C LEU A 162 10.45 -1.96 13.74
N GLU A 163 9.43 -2.80 13.58
CA GLU A 163 9.29 -3.67 12.41
C GLU A 163 9.02 -2.86 11.12
N LEU A 164 8.07 -1.92 11.16
CA LEU A 164 7.73 -1.06 10.03
C LEU A 164 8.89 -0.15 9.59
N SER A 165 9.70 0.32 10.54
CA SER A 165 10.86 1.18 10.25
C SER A 165 12.11 0.41 9.83
N GLY A 166 12.06 -0.93 9.79
CA GLY A 166 13.20 -1.78 9.43
C GLY A 166 14.30 -1.86 10.48
N VAL A 167 14.00 -1.48 11.73
CA VAL A 167 14.93 -1.59 12.86
C VAL A 167 14.94 -3.01 13.44
N SER A 168 13.79 -3.69 13.38
CA SER A 168 13.70 -5.12 13.68
C SER A 168 14.17 -5.96 12.49
N GLU A 169 14.77 -7.12 12.75
CA GLU A 169 15.03 -8.14 11.71
C GLU A 169 13.74 -8.76 11.17
N VAL A 170 12.66 -8.68 11.94
CA VAL A 170 11.34 -9.18 11.57
C VAL A 170 10.59 -8.09 10.80
N LYS A 171 10.21 -8.40 9.56
CA LYS A 171 9.28 -7.57 8.78
C LYS A 171 7.84 -7.99 9.05
N PRO A 172 6.88 -7.05 9.07
CA PRO A 172 5.47 -7.41 9.13
C PRO A 172 5.11 -8.26 7.90
N PHE A 173 4.35 -9.34 8.10
CA PHE A 173 3.80 -10.15 7.01
C PHE A 173 2.66 -9.46 6.25
N GLU A 174 2.23 -8.28 6.71
CA GLU A 174 1.15 -7.52 6.13
C GLU A 174 1.58 -6.79 4.85
N CYS A 175 0.65 -6.62 3.90
CA CYS A 175 0.86 -5.72 2.76
C CYS A 175 0.82 -4.27 3.28
N VAL A 176 1.97 -3.75 3.64
CA VAL A 176 2.22 -2.35 4.00
C VAL A 176 3.29 -1.81 3.06
N GLY A 177 3.43 -0.49 2.99
CA GLY A 177 4.45 0.15 2.18
C GLY A 177 5.87 -0.11 2.67
N THR A 178 6.79 0.64 2.11
CA THR A 178 8.23 0.44 2.25
C THR A 178 8.77 1.03 3.56
N ILE A 179 9.94 0.53 3.99
CA ILE A 179 10.69 1.10 5.11
C ILE A 179 10.99 2.58 4.87
N LYS A 180 11.31 2.96 3.63
CA LYS A 180 11.63 4.35 3.26
C LYS A 180 10.47 5.30 3.56
N GLU A 181 9.25 4.90 3.21
CA GLU A 181 8.04 5.70 3.43
C GLU A 181 7.76 5.86 4.92
N VAL A 182 7.90 4.78 5.70
CA VAL A 182 7.73 4.82 7.16
C VAL A 182 8.76 5.75 7.80
N GLN A 183 10.04 5.59 7.48
CA GLN A 183 11.11 6.42 8.03
C GLN A 183 10.92 7.89 7.65
N SER A 184 10.52 8.19 6.41
CA SER A 184 10.23 9.56 5.99
C SER A 184 9.07 10.19 6.76
N ALA A 185 7.99 9.43 7.00
CA ALA A 185 6.86 9.91 7.80
C ALA A 185 7.25 10.16 9.26
N VAL A 186 8.04 9.26 9.86
CA VAL A 186 8.59 9.43 11.22
C VAL A 186 9.48 10.66 11.31
N ASN A 187 10.38 10.87 10.35
CA ASN A 187 11.26 12.05 10.30
C ASN A 187 10.43 13.33 10.21
N ASN A 188 9.40 13.35 9.35
CA ASN A 188 8.49 14.48 9.24
C ASN A 188 7.82 14.80 10.58
N LEU A 189 7.23 13.80 11.23
CA LEU A 189 6.59 13.94 12.55
C LEU A 189 7.56 14.46 13.62
N LYS A 190 8.77 13.91 13.68
CA LYS A 190 9.80 14.33 14.65
C LYS A 190 10.26 15.77 14.45
N SER A 191 10.32 16.22 13.19
CA SER A 191 10.73 17.59 12.84
C SER A 191 9.62 18.62 12.99
N ASN A 192 8.37 18.19 13.16
CA ASN A 192 7.22 19.06 13.17
C ASN A 192 6.96 19.58 14.59
N GLU A 193 7.29 20.85 14.84
CA GLU A 193 7.13 21.50 16.15
C GLU A 193 5.68 21.51 16.68
N SER A 194 4.69 21.37 15.79
CA SER A 194 3.27 21.25 16.19
C SER A 194 2.94 19.91 16.83
N TYR A 195 3.82 18.90 16.70
CA TYR A 195 3.67 17.61 17.35
C TYR A 195 4.49 17.57 18.64
N THR A 196 3.80 17.52 19.78
CA THR A 196 4.46 17.26 21.06
C THR A 196 4.87 15.79 21.12
N LEU A 197 6.18 15.51 20.98
CA LEU A 197 6.72 14.15 21.03
C LEU A 197 6.62 13.50 22.41
N GLY A 198 6.39 14.27 23.49
CA GLY A 198 5.97 13.82 24.82
C GLY A 198 6.33 12.37 25.20
N LYS A 199 5.32 11.50 25.25
CA LYS A 199 5.46 10.04 25.48
C LYS A 199 5.28 9.24 24.19
N SER A 200 5.58 9.83 23.05
CA SER A 200 5.29 9.22 21.76
C SER A 200 6.19 8.00 21.52
N ILE A 201 5.63 6.96 20.90
CA ILE A 201 6.39 5.79 20.45
C ILE A 201 7.51 6.14 19.47
N LEU A 202 7.42 7.30 18.81
CA LEU A 202 8.46 7.79 17.90
C LEU A 202 9.81 8.03 18.60
N LEU A 203 9.80 8.25 19.92
CA LEU A 203 11.00 8.40 20.74
C LEU A 203 11.79 7.09 20.89
N ASN A 204 11.16 5.94 20.63
CA ASN A 204 11.83 4.63 20.66
C ASN A 204 12.67 4.37 19.39
N LEU A 205 12.58 5.23 18.38
CA LEU A 205 13.45 5.18 17.20
C LEU A 205 14.62 6.15 17.41
N ASN A 206 15.84 5.64 17.49
CA ASN A 206 17.01 6.51 17.52
C ASN A 206 17.30 7.09 16.15
N ASP A 207 17.86 8.29 16.14
CA ASP A 207 18.22 9.02 14.93
C ASP A 207 19.25 8.32 14.04
N ASN A 208 20.04 7.41 14.61
CA ASN A 208 21.02 6.60 13.88
C ASN A 208 20.42 5.32 13.26
N GLN A 209 19.16 5.02 13.57
CA GLN A 209 18.45 3.82 13.10
C GLN A 209 17.53 4.10 11.91
N ILE A 210 17.34 5.38 11.57
CA ILE A 210 16.46 5.84 10.48
C ILE A 210 17.27 6.67 9.49
N ASP A 211 17.02 6.50 8.20
CA ASP A 211 17.65 7.32 7.18
C ASP A 211 17.03 8.72 7.17
N LYS A 212 17.78 9.71 7.64
CA LYS A 212 17.34 11.11 7.70
C LYS A 212 17.36 11.80 6.33
N ASN A 213 17.99 11.21 5.32
CA ASN A 213 18.09 11.83 4.01
C ASN A 213 16.82 11.67 3.19
N ILE A 214 15.96 10.70 3.55
CA ILE A 214 14.73 10.40 2.82
C ILE A 214 13.62 11.38 3.25
N GLY A 215 13.46 12.43 2.45
CA GLY A 215 12.43 13.45 2.67
C GLY A 215 11.10 13.11 2.00
N ILE A 216 10.00 13.60 2.57
CA ILE A 216 8.66 13.48 1.97
C ILE A 216 8.65 14.02 0.53
N LYS A 217 9.34 15.15 0.29
CA LYS A 217 9.43 15.77 -1.05
C LYS A 217 10.08 14.85 -2.09
N GLU A 218 11.09 14.08 -1.69
CA GLU A 218 11.75 13.12 -2.58
C GLU A 218 10.77 12.04 -3.00
N LEU A 219 10.10 11.41 -2.02
CA LEU A 219 9.07 10.39 -2.27
C LEU A 219 7.91 10.93 -3.12
N LEU A 220 7.48 12.18 -2.91
CA LEU A 220 6.43 12.80 -3.71
C LEU A 220 6.86 13.03 -5.17
N SER A 221 8.16 13.16 -5.44
CA SER A 221 8.71 13.35 -6.79
C SER A 221 9.03 12.05 -7.53
N GLU A 222 8.98 10.90 -6.86
CA GLU A 222 9.23 9.59 -7.48
C GLU A 222 8.14 9.27 -8.51
N PHE A 223 8.49 8.50 -9.55
CA PHE A 223 7.50 8.03 -10.52
C PHE A 223 7.99 6.74 -11.17
N ASN A 224 7.22 5.65 -11.02
CA ASN A 224 7.57 4.38 -11.63
C ASN A 224 7.13 4.33 -13.11
N ASN A 225 8.11 4.33 -14.01
CA ASN A 225 7.89 4.23 -15.46
C ASN A 225 7.56 2.80 -15.95
N HIS A 226 7.69 1.77 -15.11
CA HIS A 226 7.28 0.40 -15.42
C HIS A 226 5.81 0.18 -15.04
N ASN A 227 4.91 0.54 -15.96
CA ASN A 227 3.47 0.41 -15.79
C ASN A 227 2.78 0.23 -17.16
N ASN A 228 1.58 -0.35 -17.18
CA ASN A 228 0.75 -0.45 -18.40
C ASN A 228 -0.35 0.62 -18.45
N LEU A 229 -0.16 1.75 -17.76
CA LEU A 229 -1.19 2.77 -17.64
C LEU A 229 -1.39 3.48 -19.00
N PRO A 230 -2.60 3.48 -19.58
CA PRO A 230 -2.86 4.22 -20.82
C PRO A 230 -2.49 5.71 -20.70
N GLU A 231 -1.95 6.29 -21.78
CA GLU A 231 -1.43 7.68 -21.81
C GLU A 231 -2.45 8.74 -21.32
N SER A 232 -3.74 8.54 -21.58
CA SER A 232 -4.81 9.40 -21.05
C SER A 232 -4.84 9.40 -19.52
N PHE A 233 -4.69 8.25 -18.89
CA PHE A 233 -4.69 8.09 -17.44
C PHE A 233 -3.34 8.49 -16.82
N LEU A 234 -2.23 8.27 -17.54
CA LEU A 234 -0.91 8.75 -17.14
C LEU A 234 -0.88 10.27 -16.99
N ARG A 235 -1.52 11.01 -17.91
CA ARG A 235 -1.66 12.47 -17.81
C ARG A 235 -2.50 12.90 -16.62
N ILE A 236 -3.57 12.17 -16.31
CA ILE A 236 -4.44 12.45 -15.16
C ILE A 236 -3.66 12.27 -13.86
N ILE A 237 -2.94 11.17 -13.70
CA ILE A 237 -2.26 10.86 -12.44
C ILE A 237 -1.06 11.79 -12.20
N LYS A 238 -0.30 12.14 -13.25
CA LYS A 238 0.79 13.12 -13.15
C LYS A 238 0.27 14.48 -12.71
N LYS A 239 -0.77 14.97 -13.38
CA LYS A 239 -1.40 16.24 -13.02
C LYS A 239 -1.89 16.26 -11.56
N ALA A 240 -2.48 15.16 -11.09
CA ALA A 240 -2.99 15.10 -9.72
C ALA A 240 -1.91 15.22 -8.63
N ILE A 241 -0.68 14.78 -8.94
CA ILE A 241 0.48 14.84 -8.02
C ILE A 241 1.13 16.23 -8.06
N ASP A 242 1.14 16.87 -9.24
CA ASP A 242 1.70 18.20 -9.42
C ASP A 242 0.80 19.31 -8.83
N ASP A 243 -0.53 19.09 -8.78
CA ASP A 243 -1.54 19.97 -8.17
C ASP A 243 -1.53 19.92 -6.63
#